data_AF-A0A1Y3Y5T1-F1
#
_entry.id   AF-A0A1Y3Y5T1-F1
#
_cell.length_a   1.000
_cell.length_b   1.000
_cell.length_c   1.000
_cell.angle_alpha   90.00
_cell.angle_beta   90.00
_cell.angle_gamma   90.00
#
_symmetry.space_group_name_H-M   'P 1'
#
loop_
_entity.id
_entity.type
_entity.pdbx_description
1 polymer ?
#
loop_
_entity_poly.entity_id
_entity_poly.type
_entity_poly.pdbx_seq_one_letter_code
_entity_poly.pdbx_strand_id
1 'polypeptide(L)' 'MSNKERIMELIDGIPDRRLVFIVDMLESLKAYAREEIPPDEWDLQMIQEAEKENDGKTISFEEIF' A
#
# COMPACT_ATOMS: atom_id res chain seq x y z
N MET A 1 -12.51 -7.36 -22.54
CA MET A 1 -13.24 -6.91 -21.34
C MET A 1 -12.30 -6.01 -20.56
N SER A 2 -12.67 -4.76 -20.37
CA SER A 2 -11.91 -3.76 -19.61
C SER A 2 -12.02 -4.05 -18.12
N ASN A 3 -10.98 -3.72 -17.35
CA ASN A 3 -11.03 -3.79 -15.88
C ASN A 3 -12.22 -2.98 -15.32
N LYS A 4 -12.62 -1.90 -15.99
CA LYS A 4 -13.78 -1.10 -15.62
C LYS A 4 -15.10 -1.88 -15.77
N GLU A 5 -15.25 -2.64 -16.84
CA GLU A 5 -16.44 -3.46 -17.10
C GLU A 5 -16.57 -4.58 -16.05
N ARG A 6 -15.45 -5.24 -15.75
CA ARG A 6 -15.39 -6.29 -14.71
C ARG A 6 -15.75 -5.76 -13.32
N ILE A 7 -15.38 -4.52 -12.99
CA ILE A 7 -15.74 -3.90 -11.70
C ILE A 7 -17.25 -3.66 -11.61
N MET A 8 -17.88 -3.17 -12.68
CA MET A 8 -19.33 -2.93 -12.70
C MET A 8 -20.11 -4.24 -12.50
N GLU A 9 -19.71 -5.31 -13.19
CA GLU A 9 -20.33 -6.64 -13.03
C GLU A 9 -20.20 -7.16 -11.59
N LEU A 10 -19.05 -6.94 -10.93
CA LEU A 10 -18.85 -7.34 -9.55
C LEU A 10 -19.71 -6.55 -8.57
N ILE A 11 -19.91 -5.25 -8.81
CA ILE A 11 -20.75 -4.40 -7.95
C ILE A 11 -22.23 -4.76 -8.10
N ASP A 12 -22.70 -5.02 -9.32
CA ASP A 12 -24.10 -5.37 -9.60
C ASP A 12 -24.53 -6.68 -8.91
N GLY A 13 -23.59 -7.59 -8.63
CA GLY A 13 -23.84 -8.83 -7.92
C GLY A 13 -23.93 -8.70 -6.39
N ILE A 14 -23.69 -7.52 -5.82
CA ILE A 14 -23.53 -7.33 -4.38
C ILE A 14 -24.83 -6.79 -3.75
N PRO A 15 -25.34 -7.41 -2.68
CA PRO A 15 -26.51 -6.88 -1.98
C PRO A 15 -26.29 -5.48 -1.43
N ASP A 16 -27.27 -4.57 -1.59
CA ASP A 16 -27.20 -3.15 -1.22
C ASP A 16 -26.61 -2.87 0.17
N ARG A 17 -26.98 -3.68 1.17
CA ARG A 17 -26.46 -3.56 2.55
C ARG A 17 -24.94 -3.66 2.67
N ARG A 18 -24.26 -4.23 1.68
CA ARG A 18 -22.80 -4.37 1.62
C ARG A 18 -22.14 -3.31 0.75
N LEU A 19 -22.90 -2.54 -0.04
CA LEU A 19 -22.37 -1.47 -0.88
C LEU A 19 -21.73 -0.36 -0.03
N VAL A 20 -22.32 -0.05 1.13
CA VAL A 20 -21.76 0.93 2.08
C VAL A 20 -20.31 0.59 2.44
N PHE A 21 -20.05 -0.65 2.84
CA PHE A 21 -18.69 -1.11 3.16
C PHE A 21 -17.73 -1.02 1.98
N ILE A 22 -18.20 -1.28 0.76
CA ILE A 22 -17.36 -1.19 -0.44
C ILE A 22 -17.04 0.26 -0.79
N VAL A 23 -17.99 1.18 -0.62
CA VAL A 23 -17.75 2.61 -0.77
C VAL A 23 -16.67 3.07 0.21
N ASP A 24 -16.80 2.75 1.49
CA ASP A 24 -15.84 3.14 2.53
C ASP A 24 -14.42 2.59 2.23
N MET A 25 -14.34 1.36 1.73
CA MET A 25 -13.08 0.74 1.33
C MET A 25 -12.44 1.44 0.11
N LEU A 26 -13.24 1.77 -0.91
CA LEU A 26 -12.75 2.49 -2.10
C LEU A 26 -12.30 3.92 -1.76
N GLU A 27 -12.99 4.59 -0.84
CA GLU A 27 -12.58 5.90 -0.32
C GLU A 27 -11.26 5.80 0.45
N SER A 28 -11.09 4.77 1.28
CA SER A 28 -9.84 4.50 1.99
C SER A 28 -8.66 4.24 1.04
N LEU A 29 -8.88 3.44 -0.01
CA LEU A 29 -7.86 3.20 -1.04
C LEU A 29 -7.50 4.47 -1.81
N LYS A 30 -8.49 5.34 -2.07
CA LYS A 30 -8.26 6.62 -2.73
C LYS A 30 -7.49 7.61 -1.85
N ALA A 31 -7.68 7.56 -0.54
CA ALA A 31 -6.88 8.32 0.43
C ALA A 31 -5.42 7.83 0.43
N TYR A 32 -5.21 6.51 0.48
CA TYR A 32 -3.87 5.91 0.38
C TYR A 32 -3.16 6.26 -0.93
N ALA A 33 -3.88 6.34 -2.04
CA ALA A 33 -3.30 6.65 -3.35
C ALA A 33 -2.97 8.14 -3.56
N ARG A 34 -3.36 9.04 -2.65
CA ARG A 34 -3.18 10.50 -2.81
C ARG A 34 -2.16 11.13 -1.87
N GLU A 35 -1.78 10.47 -0.79
CA GLU A 35 -0.87 11.06 0.19
C GLU A 35 0.33 10.12 0.40
N GLU A 36 1.55 10.65 0.21
CA GLU A 36 2.70 10.17 0.95
C GLU A 36 2.33 10.29 2.42
N ILE A 37 1.93 9.18 3.03
CA ILE A 37 1.68 9.14 4.46
C ILE A 37 3.04 9.41 5.11
N PRO A 38 3.20 10.51 5.88
CA PRO A 38 4.46 10.77 6.54
C PRO A 38 4.77 9.61 7.50
N PRO A 39 6.03 9.18 7.59
CA PRO A 39 6.43 8.10 8.48
C PRO A 39 6.02 8.42 9.92
N ASP A 40 5.45 7.45 10.60
CA ASP A 40 5.10 7.59 12.01
C ASP A 40 6.35 7.51 12.91
N GLU A 41 6.20 7.71 14.22
CA GLU A 41 7.34 7.68 15.14
C GLU A 41 8.08 6.34 15.14
N TRP A 42 7.36 5.25 14.85
CA TRP A 42 7.94 3.91 14.80
C TRP A 42 8.70 3.71 13.49
N ASP A 43 8.18 4.15 12.36
CA ASP A 43 8.86 4.18 11.07
C ASP A 43 10.17 4.98 11.16
N LEU A 44 10.13 6.16 11.80
CA LEU A 44 11.31 6.99 12.02
C LEU A 44 12.36 6.29 12.89
N GLN A 45 11.95 5.52 13.90
CA GLN A 45 12.87 4.73 14.71
C GLN A 45 13.53 3.61 13.89
N MET A 46 12.74 2.90 13.08
CA MET A 46 13.28 1.83 12.23
C MET A 46 14.29 2.36 11.20
N ILE A 47 14.04 3.54 10.61
CA ILE A 47 14.99 4.19 9.69
C ILE A 47 16.29 4.55 10.43
N GLN A 48 16.21 5.13 11.62
CA GLN A 48 17.39 5.48 12.42
C GLN A 48 18.20 4.27 12.87
N GLU A 49 17.55 3.14 13.17
CA GLU A 49 18.21 1.89 13.50
C GLU A 49 18.91 1.31 12.27
N ALA A 50 18.24 1.27 11.12
CA ALA A 50 18.83 0.82 9.86
C ALA A 50 20.04 1.67 9.45
N GLU A 51 20.01 2.99 9.67
CA GLU A 51 21.15 3.88 9.40
C GLU A 51 22.35 3.63 10.32
N LYS A 52 22.12 3.18 11.56
CA LYS A 52 23.20 2.83 12.50
C LYS A 52 23.87 1.49 12.15
N GLU A 53 23.08 0.54 11.69
CA GLU A 53 23.57 -0.81 11.32
C GLU A 53 24.17 -0.85 9.92
N ASN A 54 23.79 0.08 9.05
CA ASN A 54 24.37 0.22 7.72
C ASN A 54 25.76 0.87 7.80
N ASP A 55 26.80 0.08 7.59
CA ASP A 55 28.19 0.53 7.48
C ASP A 55 28.49 1.31 6.19
N GLY A 56 27.47 1.58 5.37
CA GLY A 56 27.55 2.27 4.09
C GLY A 56 28.09 1.39 2.97
N LYS A 57 28.35 0.11 3.23
CA LYS A 57 28.92 -0.82 2.26
C LYS A 57 27.82 -1.45 1.42
N THR A 58 27.62 -0.91 0.22
CA THR A 58 26.80 -1.57 -0.79
C THR A 58 27.59 -2.73 -1.39
N ILE A 59 27.12 -3.95 -1.20
CA ILE A 59 27.66 -5.14 -1.86
C ILE A 59 26.76 -5.57 -3.01
N SER A 60 27.35 -6.07 -4.09
CA SER A 60 26.58 -6.63 -5.21
C SER A 60 26.17 -8.07 -4.90
N PHE A 61 25.13 -8.57 -5.58
CA PHE A 61 24.73 -9.98 -5.43
C PHE A 61 25.86 -10.95 -5.81
N GLU A 62 26.74 -10.58 -6.73
CA GLU A 62 27.89 -11.38 -7.17
C GLU A 62 28.96 -11.54 -6.08
N GLU A 63 29.00 -10.64 -5.08
CA GLU A 63 29.97 -10.70 -3.98
C GLU A 63 29.52 -11.60 -2.82
N ILE A 64 28.26 -12.04 -2.83
CA ILE A 64 27.66 -12.88 -1.79
C ILE A 64 27.68 -14.38 -2.16
N PHE A 65 27.89 -14.71 -3.44
CA PHE A 65 27.85 -16.08 -3.97
C PHE A 65 29.20 -16.58 -4.49
#